data_AF-A0A0N0KEI5-F1
#
_entry.id   AF-A0A0N0KEI5-F1
#
_cell.length_a   1.000
_cell.length_b   1.000
_cell.length_c   1.000
_cell.angle_alpha   90.00
_cell.angle_beta   90.00
_cell.angle_gamma   90.00
#
_symmetry.space_group_name_H-M   'P 1'
#
loop_
_entity.id
_entity.type
_entity.pdbx_description
1 polymer ?
#
loop_
_entity_poly.entity_id
_entity_poly.type
_entity_poly.pdbx_seq_one_letter_code
_entity_poly.pdbx_strand_id
1 'polypeptide(L)'
;MGPVNWLAVLGAVIAALAVSAAWYGPMFGRARLEEVGPGNLGIRRSPARTAAITTALLFVSATMMGHMFARVGTDTLAVKWWLYFMMSGGLAIAFVIPSLWISYTHQRISTRLALIDGGYWLATYLAMGLAFLVLG
;
A
#
# COMPACT_ATOMS: atom_id res chain seq x y z
N MET A 1 15.23 -18.92 -9.65
CA MET A 1 14.40 -18.22 -8.63
C MET A 1 15.27 -17.97 -7.42
N GLY A 2 15.41 -16.72 -6.99
CA GLY A 2 16.29 -16.33 -5.89
C GLY A 2 15.60 -16.35 -4.52
N PRO A 3 16.35 -16.13 -3.42
CA PRO A 3 15.77 -15.87 -2.10
C PRO A 3 15.07 -14.51 -2.07
N VAL A 4 14.18 -14.31 -1.08
CA VAL A 4 13.60 -12.98 -0.81
C VAL A 4 14.65 -12.08 -0.19
N ASN A 5 14.82 -10.86 -0.74
CA ASN A 5 15.66 -9.83 -0.14
C ASN A 5 14.91 -9.16 1.03
N TRP A 6 15.21 -9.59 2.26
CA TRP A 6 14.56 -9.09 3.47
C TRP A 6 14.91 -7.63 3.80
N LEU A 7 16.08 -7.14 3.38
CA LEU A 7 16.43 -5.73 3.55
C LEU A 7 15.51 -4.85 2.70
N ALA A 8 15.27 -5.24 1.45
CA ALA A 8 14.34 -4.57 0.56
C ALA A 8 12.88 -4.65 1.08
N VAL A 9 12.47 -5.76 1.69
CA VAL A 9 11.16 -5.88 2.36
C VAL A 9 11.01 -4.84 3.47
N LEU A 10 12.00 -4.70 4.36
CA LEU A 10 11.96 -3.72 5.43
C LEU A 10 11.95 -2.28 4.89
N GLY A 11 12.77 -1.99 3.88
CA GLY A 11 12.77 -0.70 3.20
C GLY A 11 11.41 -0.36 2.57
N ALA A 12 10.76 -1.35 1.95
CA ALA A 12 9.43 -1.22 1.38
C ALA A 12 8.35 -0.92 2.44
N VAL A 13 8.42 -1.56 3.61
CA VAL A 13 7.51 -1.27 4.73
C VAL A 13 7.70 0.16 5.24
N ILE A 14 8.95 0.61 5.41
CA ILE A 14 9.24 1.98 5.84
C ILE A 14 8.71 2.99 4.82
N ALA A 15 8.94 2.76 3.53
CA ALA A 15 8.43 3.61 2.45
C ALA A 15 6.89 3.67 2.47
N ALA A 16 6.23 2.52 2.64
CA ALA A 16 4.79 2.43 2.73
C ALA A 16 4.21 3.15 3.97
N LEU A 17 4.88 3.05 5.12
CA LEU A 17 4.48 3.78 6.32
C LEU A 17 4.64 5.29 6.16
N ALA A 18 5.70 5.75 5.48
CA ALA A 18 5.88 7.16 5.17
C ALA A 18 4.74 7.68 4.26
N VAL A 19 4.37 6.91 3.23
CA VAL A 19 3.20 7.21 2.39
C VAL A 19 1.93 7.25 3.23
N SER A 20 1.71 6.26 4.10
CA SER A 20 0.53 6.20 4.98
C SER A 20 0.40 7.41 5.90
N ALA A 21 1.50 7.81 6.55
CA ALA A 21 1.53 8.99 7.41
C ALA A 21 1.25 10.29 6.64
N ALA A 22 1.84 10.44 5.45
CA ALA A 22 1.62 11.62 4.61
C ALA A 22 0.19 11.67 4.04
N TRP A 23 -0.34 10.53 3.58
CA TRP A 23 -1.63 10.43 2.92
C TRP A 23 -2.78 10.66 3.90
N TYR A 24 -2.78 9.93 5.02
CA TYR A 24 -3.83 10.01 6.05
C TYR A 24 -3.60 11.10 7.10
N GLY A 25 -2.43 11.74 7.10
CA GLY A 25 -2.17 12.95 7.86
C GLY A 25 -2.52 14.19 7.03
N PRO A 26 -1.52 14.93 6.52
CA PRO A 26 -1.72 16.24 5.92
C PRO A 26 -2.50 16.25 4.58
N MET A 27 -2.44 15.20 3.76
CA MET A 27 -3.02 15.26 2.41
C MET A 27 -4.53 15.04 2.39
N PHE A 28 -5.00 13.91 2.93
CA PHE A 28 -6.40 13.48 2.82
C PHE A 28 -7.02 13.08 4.16
N GLY A 29 -6.31 13.27 5.28
CA GLY A 29 -6.83 12.96 6.61
C GLY A 29 -8.15 13.67 6.91
N ARG A 30 -8.26 14.96 6.57
CA ARG A 30 -9.48 15.76 6.77
C ARG A 30 -10.64 15.27 5.90
N ALA A 31 -10.41 15.11 4.60
CA ALA A 31 -11.43 14.62 3.66
C ALA A 31 -11.97 13.24 4.05
N ARG A 32 -11.10 12.34 4.55
CA ARG A 32 -11.50 11.04 5.09
C ARG A 32 -12.36 11.18 6.34
N LEU A 33 -11.95 12.03 7.29
CA LEU A 33 -12.69 12.25 8.54
C LEU A 33 -14.06 12.91 8.32
N GLU A 34 -14.22 13.73 7.29
CA GLU A 34 -15.53 14.31 6.94
C GLU A 34 -16.56 13.25 6.53
N GLU A 35 -16.11 12.17 5.88
CA GLU A 35 -17.02 11.14 5.33
C GLU A 35 -17.21 9.93 6.25
N VAL A 36 -16.13 9.44 6.88
CA VAL A 36 -16.16 8.23 7.73
C VAL A 36 -15.69 8.51 9.15
N GLY A 37 -15.45 9.79 9.49
CA GLY A 37 -15.18 10.17 10.85
C GLY A 37 -16.40 9.88 11.74
N PRO A 38 -16.17 9.57 13.02
CA PRO A 38 -17.26 9.33 13.94
C PRO A 38 -18.12 10.60 14.05
N GLY A 39 -19.40 10.49 13.70
CA GLY A 39 -20.41 11.52 13.93
C GLY A 39 -20.71 11.70 15.43
N ASN A 40 -19.70 12.07 16.22
CA ASN A 40 -19.74 12.24 17.68
C ASN A 40 -20.02 10.98 18.53
N LEU A 41 -19.93 9.76 17.98
CA LEU A 41 -19.97 8.50 18.75
C LEU A 41 -18.69 7.67 18.57
N GLY A 42 -17.53 8.32 18.73
CA GLY A 42 -16.24 7.71 18.48
C GLY A 42 -15.89 6.60 19.47
N ILE A 43 -15.92 5.35 19.02
CA ILE A 43 -15.12 4.28 19.63
C ILE A 43 -13.66 4.74 19.53
N ARG A 44 -13.09 5.26 20.62
CA ARG A 44 -11.66 5.63 20.71
C ARG A 44 -10.82 4.38 20.47
N ARG A 45 -10.39 4.16 19.23
CA ARG A 45 -9.38 3.13 18.93
C ARG A 45 -8.00 3.69 19.24
N SER A 46 -7.20 2.92 19.97
CA SER A 46 -5.80 3.26 20.27
C SER A 46 -5.03 3.53 18.97
N PRO A 47 -4.43 4.74 18.79
CA PRO A 47 -3.59 5.04 17.63
C PRO A 47 -2.46 4.03 17.46
N ALA A 48 -1.89 3.56 18.58
CA ALA A 48 -0.85 2.53 18.57
C ALA A 48 -1.35 1.19 18.00
N ARG A 49 -2.60 0.79 18.32
CA ARG A 49 -3.20 -0.42 17.76
C ARG A 49 -3.39 -0.31 16.25
N THR A 50 -3.85 0.85 15.76
CA THR A 50 -3.99 1.11 14.33
C THR A 50 -2.63 1.04 13.64
N ALA A 51 -1.62 1.73 14.17
CA ALA A 51 -0.26 1.72 13.61
C ALA A 51 0.34 0.32 13.58
N ALA A 52 0.16 -0.48 14.64
CA ALA A 52 0.65 -1.85 14.70
C ALA A 52 -0.01 -2.75 13.65
N ILE A 53 -1.34 -2.70 13.52
CA ILE A 53 -2.08 -3.48 12.50
C ILE A 53 -1.66 -3.05 11.10
N THR A 54 -1.58 -1.75 10.82
CA THR A 54 -1.14 -1.23 9.52
C THR A 54 0.28 -1.71 9.19
N THR A 55 1.22 -1.60 10.14
CA THR A 55 2.60 -2.05 9.94
C THR A 55 2.66 -3.55 9.65
N ALA A 56 1.94 -4.37 10.42
CA ALA A 56 1.90 -5.82 10.22
C ALA A 56 1.33 -6.20 8.85
N LEU A 57 0.22 -5.57 8.42
CA LEU A 57 -0.38 -5.84 7.11
C LEU A 57 0.50 -5.35 5.96
N LEU A 58 1.16 -4.19 6.10
CA LEU A 58 2.13 -3.71 5.11
C LEU A 58 3.34 -4.64 5.00
N PHE A 59 3.80 -5.21 6.13
CA PHE A 59 4.86 -6.21 6.12
C PHE A 59 4.45 -7.48 5.37
N VAL A 60 3.21 -7.95 5.52
CA VAL A 60 2.67 -9.08 4.73
C VAL A 60 2.69 -8.74 3.23
N SER A 61 2.16 -7.57 2.84
CA SER A 61 2.15 -7.14 1.44
C SER A 61 3.58 -7.02 0.86
N ALA A 62 4.50 -6.39 1.60
CA ALA A 62 5.89 -6.23 1.18
C ALA A 62 6.61 -7.59 1.05
N THR A 63 6.33 -8.54 1.95
CA THR A 63 6.89 -9.90 1.89
C THR A 63 6.42 -10.65 0.63
N MET A 64 5.11 -10.58 0.34
CA MET A 64 4.56 -11.19 -0.88
C MET A 64 5.13 -10.53 -2.14
N MET A 65 5.26 -9.20 -2.15
CA MET A 65 5.87 -8.47 -3.27
C MET A 65 7.34 -8.86 -3.48
N GLY A 66 8.12 -8.96 -2.39
CA GLY A 66 9.50 -9.46 -2.44
C GLY A 66 9.59 -10.88 -2.96
N HIS A 67 8.65 -11.75 -2.58
CA HIS A 67 8.54 -13.09 -3.16
C HIS A 67 8.26 -13.03 -4.66
N MET A 68 7.33 -12.19 -5.14
CA MET A 68 7.04 -12.05 -6.56
C MET A 68 8.29 -11.64 -7.36
N PHE A 69 9.06 -10.66 -6.88
CA PHE A 69 10.31 -10.24 -7.51
C PHE A 69 11.38 -11.35 -7.50
N ALA A 70 11.51 -12.08 -6.39
CA ALA A 70 12.43 -13.21 -6.31
C ALA A 70 12.09 -14.34 -7.31
N ARG A 71 10.81 -14.49 -7.70
CA ARG A 71 10.36 -15.44 -8.73
C ARG A 71 10.64 -14.95 -10.16
N VAL A 72 10.63 -13.64 -10.40
CA VAL A 72 11.09 -13.06 -11.67
C VAL A 72 12.61 -13.21 -11.85
N GLY A 73 13.36 -13.07 -10.74
CA GLY A 73 14.81 -13.26 -10.71
C GLY A 73 15.60 -11.97 -10.99
N THR A 74 16.76 -11.87 -10.35
CA THR A 74 17.63 -10.68 -10.37
C THR A 74 18.11 -10.34 -11.77
N ASP A 75 18.52 -11.32 -12.57
CA ASP A 75 19.04 -11.10 -13.92
C ASP A 75 17.97 -10.46 -14.84
N THR A 76 16.72 -10.91 -14.71
CA THR A 76 15.59 -10.33 -15.45
C THR A 76 15.29 -8.91 -14.98
N LEU A 77 15.27 -8.68 -13.67
CA LEU A 77 14.95 -7.38 -13.07
C LEU A 77 16.04 -6.33 -13.35
N ALA A 78 17.30 -6.75 -13.49
CA ALA A 78 18.41 -5.87 -13.85
C ALA A 78 18.25 -5.26 -15.25
N VAL A 79 17.73 -6.04 -16.21
CA VAL A 79 17.50 -5.56 -17.59
C VAL A 79 16.12 -4.92 -17.74
N LYS A 80 15.13 -5.39 -16.96
CA LYS A 80 13.72 -4.96 -17.03
C LYS A 80 13.27 -4.30 -15.73
N TRP A 81 13.96 -3.25 -15.32
CA TRP A 81 13.68 -2.52 -14.08
C TRP A 81 12.24 -1.99 -13.99
N TRP A 82 11.57 -1.72 -15.12
CA TRP A 82 10.17 -1.30 -15.13
C TRP A 82 9.22 -2.35 -14.56
N LEU A 83 9.63 -3.62 -14.47
CA LEU A 83 8.85 -4.68 -13.85
C LEU A 83 8.56 -4.42 -12.37
N TYR A 84 9.43 -3.71 -11.64
CA TYR A 84 9.15 -3.33 -10.25
C TYR A 84 7.87 -2.51 -10.16
N PHE A 85 7.75 -1.48 -10.99
CA PHE A 85 6.57 -0.60 -11.04
C PHE A 85 5.37 -1.25 -11.72
N MET A 86 5.60 -2.02 -12.79
CA MET A 86 4.53 -2.71 -13.52
C MET A 86 3.84 -3.73 -12.60
N MET A 87 4.60 -4.51 -11.83
CA MET A 87 4.02 -5.53 -10.96
C MET A 87 3.41 -4.91 -9.70
N SER A 88 4.09 -3.97 -9.04
CA SER A 88 3.57 -3.35 -7.82
C SER A 88 2.38 -2.43 -8.10
N GLY A 89 2.49 -1.54 -9.09
CA GLY A 89 1.40 -0.68 -9.56
C GLY A 89 0.28 -1.48 -10.22
N GLY A 90 0.61 -2.53 -10.97
CA GLY A 90 -0.36 -3.45 -11.56
C GLY A 90 -1.21 -4.15 -10.51
N LEU A 91 -0.61 -4.58 -9.38
CA LEU A 91 -1.38 -5.15 -8.26
C LEU A 91 -2.36 -4.12 -7.66
N ALA A 92 -1.95 -2.85 -7.53
CA ALA A 92 -2.84 -1.81 -7.05
C ALA A 92 -4.00 -1.57 -8.04
N ILE A 93 -3.69 -1.32 -9.31
CA ILE A 93 -4.66 -0.92 -10.33
C ILE A 93 -5.61 -2.05 -10.70
N ALA A 94 -5.11 -3.28 -10.85
CA ALA A 94 -5.91 -4.39 -11.35
C ALA A 94 -6.65 -5.17 -10.26
N PHE A 95 -6.19 -5.10 -9.00
CA PHE A 95 -6.79 -5.88 -7.91
C PHE A 95 -7.30 -5.01 -6.76
N VAL A 96 -6.42 -4.21 -6.16
CA VAL A 96 -6.78 -3.49 -4.91
C VAL A 96 -7.80 -2.39 -5.16
N ILE A 97 -7.58 -1.53 -6.15
CA ILE A 97 -8.49 -0.41 -6.46
C ILE A 97 -9.89 -0.92 -6.87
N PRO A 98 -10.03 -1.90 -7.78
CA PRO A 98 -11.35 -2.46 -8.11
C PRO A 98 -12.02 -3.10 -6.89
N SER A 99 -11.28 -3.85 -6.07
CA SER A 99 -11.82 -4.49 -4.86
C SER A 99 -12.36 -3.45 -3.86
N LEU A 100 -11.61 -2.37 -3.62
CA LEU A 100 -12.05 -1.27 -2.76
C LEU A 100 -13.27 -0.58 -3.33
N TRP A 101 -13.26 -0.23 -4.62
CA TRP A 101 -14.38 0.48 -5.24
C TRP A 101 -15.67 -0.36 -5.21
N ILE A 102 -15.59 -1.66 -5.54
CA ILE A 102 -16.72 -2.58 -5.43
C ILE A 102 -17.23 -2.62 -3.97
N SER A 103 -16.33 -2.81 -3.01
CA SER A 103 -16.68 -2.87 -1.59
C SER A 103 -17.36 -1.59 -1.10
N TYR A 104 -16.84 -0.42 -1.50
CA TYR A 104 -17.37 0.88 -1.11
C TYR A 104 -18.75 1.11 -1.75
N THR A 105 -18.93 0.69 -3.00
CA THR A 105 -20.23 0.74 -3.70
C THR A 105 -21.28 -0.07 -2.94
N HIS A 106 -20.97 -1.30 -2.53
CA HIS A 106 -21.89 -2.13 -1.74
C HIS A 106 -22.15 -1.56 -0.34
N GLN A 107 -21.15 -0.90 0.26
CA GLN A 107 -21.28 -0.24 1.57
C GLN A 107 -21.93 1.15 1.47
N ARG A 108 -22.26 1.63 0.26
CA ARG A 108 -22.78 2.98 -0.01
C ARG A 108 -21.84 4.09 0.51
N ILE A 109 -20.55 3.81 0.52
CA ILE A 109 -19.50 4.80 0.79
C ILE A 109 -19.21 5.54 -0.52
N SER A 110 -18.87 6.82 -0.44
CA SER A 110 -18.69 7.67 -1.62
C SER A 110 -17.57 7.16 -2.54
N THR A 111 -17.76 7.35 -3.85
CA THR A 111 -16.72 7.10 -4.86
C THR A 111 -15.51 8.01 -4.62
N ARG A 112 -15.70 9.20 -4.05
CA ARG A 112 -14.60 10.12 -3.73
C ARG A 112 -13.64 9.46 -2.73
N LEU A 113 -14.15 8.89 -1.65
CA LEU A 113 -13.30 8.20 -0.67
C LEU A 113 -12.70 6.92 -1.25
N ALA A 114 -13.44 6.19 -2.08
CA ALA A 114 -12.90 5.02 -2.79
C ALA A 114 -11.68 5.39 -3.66
N LEU A 115 -11.70 6.54 -4.34
CA LEU A 115 -10.59 7.04 -5.14
C LEU A 115 -9.42 7.56 -4.28
N ILE A 116 -9.71 8.18 -3.13
CA ILE A 116 -8.66 8.60 -2.17
C ILE A 116 -7.92 7.38 -1.64
N ASP A 117 -8.64 6.36 -1.19
CA ASP A 117 -8.05 5.13 -0.66
C ASP A 117 -7.42 4.27 -1.76
N GLY A 118 -8.00 4.27 -2.97
CA GLY A 118 -7.39 3.65 -4.14
C GLY A 118 -6.06 4.30 -4.54
N GLY A 119 -6.01 5.64 -4.54
CA GLY A 119 -4.80 6.42 -4.77
C GLY A 119 -3.72 6.15 -3.71
N TYR A 120 -4.12 6.01 -2.45
CA TYR A 120 -3.21 5.60 -1.37
C TYR A 120 -2.53 4.27 -1.68
N TRP A 121 -3.29 3.24 -2.09
CA TRP A 121 -2.71 1.92 -2.39
C TRP A 121 -1.80 1.94 -3.61
N LEU A 122 -2.16 2.72 -4.65
CA LEU A 122 -1.28 2.92 -5.79
C LEU A 122 0.05 3.55 -5.39
N ALA A 123 0.01 4.67 -4.66
CA ALA A 123 1.22 5.36 -4.19
C ALA A 123 2.06 4.45 -3.28
N THR A 124 1.40 3.72 -2.38
CA THR A 124 2.04 2.78 -1.44
C THR A 124 2.76 1.66 -2.18
N TYR A 125 2.11 1.00 -3.14
CA TYR A 125 2.74 -0.11 -3.87
C TYR A 125 3.81 0.37 -4.84
N LEU A 126 3.66 1.55 -5.45
CA LEU A 126 4.74 2.14 -6.23
C LEU A 126 5.95 2.48 -5.35
N ALA A 127 5.73 3.01 -4.14
CA ALA A 127 6.82 3.27 -3.19
C ALA A 127 7.52 1.98 -2.72
N MET A 128 6.76 0.90 -2.48
CA MET A 128 7.35 -0.42 -2.21
C MET A 128 8.17 -0.92 -3.41
N GLY A 129 7.64 -0.83 -4.63
CA GLY A 129 8.35 -1.21 -5.86
C GLY A 129 9.65 -0.41 -6.04
N LEU A 130 9.63 0.90 -5.74
CA LEU A 130 10.83 1.74 -5.73
C LEU A 130 11.85 1.27 -4.69
N ALA A 131 11.42 0.94 -3.47
CA ALA A 131 12.32 0.44 -2.44
C ALA A 131 12.99 -0.88 -2.87
N PHE A 132 12.24 -1.78 -3.52
CA PHE A 132 12.79 -3.00 -4.10
C PHE A 132 13.72 -2.74 -5.30
N LEU A 133 13.48 -1.71 -6.11
CA LEU A 133 14.40 -1.34 -7.18
C LEU A 133 15.73 -0.81 -6.63
N VAL A 134 15.69 -0.03 -5.54
CA VAL A 134 16.89 0.63 -4.97
C VAL A 134 17.71 -0.31 -4.09
N LEU A 135 17.05 -1.24 -3.38
CA LEU A 135 17.69 -2.14 -2.40
C LEU A 135 17.82 -3.59 -2.87
N GLY A 136 17.22 -3.93 -4.01
CA GLY A 136 17.00 -5.29 -4.50
C GLY A 136 18.10 -5.85 -5.39
#